data_AF-A0A2W5ATS8-F1
#
_entry.id   AF-A0A2W5ATS8-F1
#
_cell.length_a   1.000
_cell.length_b   1.000
_cell.length_c   1.000
_cell.angle_alpha   90.00
_cell.angle_beta   90.00
_cell.angle_gamma   90.00
#
_symmetry.space_group_name_H-M   'P 1'
#
loop_
_entity.id
_entity.type
_entity.pdbx_description
1 polymer ?
#
loop_
_entity_poly.entity_id
_entity_poly.type
_entity_poly.pdbx_seq_one_letter_code
_entity_poly.pdbx_strand_id
1 'polypeptide(L)'
;MNTQSKGAAVLDRSEVESALARVAVAAFTYYPEKGIEEPGYVVEEDVEWAMEPLRALDDRTRGEWWQRFTAAIADPAADRRAFVAELMALAGE
;
A
#
# COMPACT_ATOMS: atom_id res chain seq x y z
N MET A 1 -6.25 35.03 -11.43
CA MET A 1 -5.50 33.80 -11.76
C MET A 1 -5.56 32.95 -10.50
N ASN A 2 -6.60 32.13 -10.36
CA ASN A 2 -6.83 31.37 -9.13
C ASN A 2 -6.11 30.04 -9.26
N THR A 3 -4.99 29.92 -8.55
CA THR A 3 -4.31 28.66 -8.32
C THR A 3 -5.20 27.82 -7.41
N GLN A 4 -6.11 27.07 -8.02
CA GLN A 4 -6.86 26.03 -7.34
C GLN A 4 -5.83 25.00 -6.88
N SER A 5 -5.47 25.02 -5.59
CA SER A 5 -4.79 23.90 -4.96
C SER A 5 -5.68 22.68 -5.21
N LYS A 6 -5.18 21.79 -6.08
CA LYS A 6 -5.77 20.51 -6.43
C LYS A 6 -5.92 19.74 -5.12
N GLY A 7 -7.12 19.81 -4.53
CA GLY A 7 -7.44 19.06 -3.32
C GLY A 7 -7.08 17.61 -3.58
N ALA A 8 -6.33 17.01 -2.65
CA ALA A 8 -6.03 15.59 -2.66
C ALA A 8 -7.32 14.84 -3.02
N ALA A 9 -7.26 13.95 -4.01
CA ALA A 9 -8.38 13.08 -4.28
C ALA A 9 -8.66 12.35 -2.96
N VAL A 10 -9.78 12.69 -2.34
CA VAL A 10 -10.18 12.11 -1.06
C VAL A 10 -10.52 10.66 -1.38
N LEU A 11 -9.68 9.73 -0.92
CA LEU A 11 -9.90 8.30 -1.14
C LEU A 11 -11.12 7.86 -0.34
N ASP A 12 -11.93 6.98 -0.93
CA ASP A 12 -13.04 6.38 -0.20
C ASP A 12 -12.47 5.47 0.90
N ARG A 13 -13.10 5.49 2.08
CA ARG A 13 -12.74 4.61 3.19
C ARG A 13 -12.66 3.14 2.77
N SER A 14 -13.58 2.68 1.94
CA SER A 14 -13.63 1.32 1.42
C SER A 14 -12.44 0.97 0.51
N GLU A 15 -11.90 1.93 -0.25
CA GLU A 15 -10.69 1.74 -1.06
C GLU A 15 -9.47 1.54 -0.16
N VAL A 16 -9.34 2.37 0.88
CA VAL A 16 -8.26 2.28 1.87
C VAL A 16 -8.32 0.97 2.65
N GLU A 17 -9.51 0.55 3.09
CA GLU A 17 -9.71 -0.73 3.76
C GLU A 17 -9.44 -1.92 2.84
N SER A 18 -9.80 -1.82 1.55
CA SER A 18 -9.44 -2.84 0.56
C SER A 18 -7.93 -2.97 0.41
N ALA A 19 -7.20 -1.86 0.32
CA ALA A 19 -5.74 -1.87 0.25
C ALA A 19 -5.12 -2.50 1.50
N LEU A 20 -5.63 -2.14 2.69
CA LEU A 20 -5.18 -2.74 3.96
C LEU A 20 -5.41 -4.25 3.99
N ALA A 21 -6.57 -4.72 3.56
CA ALA A 21 -6.87 -6.15 3.51
C ALA A 21 -5.92 -6.91 2.56
N ARG A 22 -5.62 -6.33 1.38
CA ARG A 22 -4.67 -6.91 0.42
C ARG A 22 -3.24 -6.97 0.99
N VAL A 23 -2.78 -5.91 1.67
CA VAL A 23 -1.49 -5.92 2.38
C VAL A 23 -1.44 -7.00 3.44
N ALA A 24 -2.50 -7.18 4.22
CA ALA A 24 -2.56 -8.24 5.23
C ALA A 24 -2.42 -9.63 4.57
N VAL A 25 -3.14 -9.89 3.49
CA VAL A 25 -3.03 -11.16 2.74
C VAL A 25 -1.61 -11.39 2.21
N ALA A 26 -1.02 -10.38 1.57
CA ALA A 26 0.36 -10.45 1.08
C ALA A 26 1.35 -10.71 2.23
N ALA A 27 1.25 -9.96 3.32
CA ALA A 27 2.12 -10.13 4.50
C ALA A 27 2.00 -11.50 5.15
N PHE A 28 0.79 -12.08 5.22
CA PHE A 28 0.57 -13.41 5.78
C PHE A 28 1.05 -14.55 4.87
N THR A 29 1.20 -14.29 3.57
CA THR A 29 1.63 -15.29 2.58
C THR A 29 3.07 -15.09 2.13
N TYR A 30 3.72 -14.00 2.53
CA TYR A 30 5.12 -13.75 2.27
C TYR A 30 6.01 -14.56 3.21
N TYR A 31 7.07 -15.12 2.66
CA TYR A 31 8.21 -15.67 3.39
C TYR A 31 9.47 -15.49 2.53
N PRO A 32 10.67 -15.32 3.12
CA PRO A 32 11.87 -14.96 2.37
C PRO A 32 12.24 -15.91 1.22
N GLU A 33 11.98 -17.21 1.40
CA GLU A 33 12.28 -18.26 0.43
C GLU A 33 11.23 -18.38 -0.69
N LYS A 34 10.12 -17.63 -0.64
CA LYS A 34 9.00 -17.76 -1.58
C LYS A 34 9.42 -17.62 -3.04
N GLY A 35 10.32 -16.68 -3.36
CA GLY A 35 10.82 -16.51 -4.74
C GLY A 35 11.68 -17.68 -5.24
N ILE A 36 12.21 -18.52 -4.34
CA ILE A 36 12.94 -19.74 -4.68
C ILE A 36 11.96 -20.89 -4.92
N GLU A 37 10.93 -21.00 -4.06
CA GLU A 37 9.92 -22.06 -4.12
C GLU A 37 8.89 -21.85 -5.24
N GLU A 38 8.59 -20.59 -5.56
CA GLU A 38 7.65 -20.16 -6.59
C GLU A 38 8.41 -19.33 -7.66
N PRO A 39 9.06 -19.97 -8.65
CA PRO A 39 9.82 -19.26 -9.66
C PRO A 39 8.98 -18.23 -10.42
N GLY A 40 9.42 -16.98 -10.41
CA GLY A 40 8.74 -15.84 -11.02
C GLY A 40 8.04 -14.93 -10.02
N TYR A 41 7.85 -15.36 -8.77
CA TYR A 41 7.33 -14.50 -7.71
C TYR A 41 8.30 -13.35 -7.40
N VAL A 42 7.75 -12.14 -7.34
CA VAL A 42 8.42 -10.95 -6.80
C VAL A 42 7.47 -10.20 -5.88
N VAL A 43 7.96 -9.67 -4.75
CA VAL A 43 7.11 -8.97 -3.76
C VAL A 43 6.45 -7.73 -4.34
N GLU A 44 7.08 -7.13 -5.35
CA GLU A 44 6.58 -6.00 -6.11
C GLU A 44 5.21 -6.27 -6.76
N GLU A 45 4.92 -7.50 -7.15
CA GLU A 45 3.60 -7.88 -7.70
C GLU A 45 2.51 -7.82 -6.61
N ASP A 46 2.81 -8.28 -5.40
CA ASP A 46 1.90 -8.18 -4.25
C ASP A 46 1.66 -6.72 -3.86
N VAL A 47 2.71 -5.89 -3.92
CA VAL A 47 2.62 -4.44 -3.67
C VAL A 47 1.75 -3.77 -4.73
N GLU A 48 1.97 -4.06 -6.01
CA GLU A 48 1.16 -3.53 -7.10
C GLU A 48 -0.32 -3.89 -6.93
N TRP A 49 -0.61 -5.16 -6.65
CA TRP A 49 -1.97 -5.65 -6.41
C TRP A 49 -2.61 -4.97 -5.20
N ALA A 50 -1.87 -4.80 -4.10
CA ALA A 50 -2.36 -4.17 -2.89
C ALA A 50 -2.59 -2.65 -3.06
N MET A 51 -1.82 -1.99 -3.91
CA MET A 51 -1.94 -0.56 -4.19
C MET A 51 -2.98 -0.19 -5.26
N GLU A 52 -3.54 -1.16 -5.98
CA GLU A 52 -4.54 -0.91 -7.03
C GLU A 52 -5.77 -0.10 -6.57
N PRO A 53 -6.33 -0.29 -5.34
CA PRO A 53 -7.41 0.56 -4.82
C PRO A 53 -6.99 2.03 -4.64
N LEU A 54 -5.69 2.31 -4.47
CA LEU A 54 -5.15 3.64 -4.21
C LEU A 54 -4.71 4.36 -5.50
N ARG A 55 -5.26 3.99 -6.66
CA ARG A 55 -4.91 4.57 -7.97
C ARG A 55 -5.16 6.07 -8.11
N ALA A 56 -5.97 6.66 -7.23
CA ALA A 56 -6.26 8.09 -7.23
C ALA A 56 -5.15 8.95 -6.59
N LEU A 57 -4.17 8.33 -5.92
CA LEU A 57 -2.99 9.01 -5.39
C LEU A 57 -2.14 9.60 -6.52
N ASP A 58 -1.54 10.76 -6.28
CA ASP A 58 -0.53 11.31 -7.18
C ASP A 58 0.77 10.48 -7.15
N ASP A 59 1.56 10.55 -8.22
CA ASP A 59 2.75 9.71 -8.41
C ASP A 59 3.76 9.79 -7.26
N ARG A 60 3.94 10.98 -6.67
CA ARG A 60 4.87 11.17 -5.55
C ARG A 60 4.35 10.42 -4.31
N THR A 61 3.10 10.66 -3.94
CA THR A 61 2.46 9.98 -2.80
C THR A 61 2.40 8.46 -3.03
N ARG A 62 2.12 8.02 -4.26
CA ARG A 62 2.14 6.61 -4.64
C ARG A 62 3.54 6.00 -4.45
N GLY A 63 4.61 6.69 -4.84
CA GLY A 63 5.98 6.23 -4.64
C GLY A 63 6.37 6.07 -3.15
N GLU A 64 5.92 6.99 -2.30
CA GLU A 64 6.12 6.90 -0.84
C GLU A 64 5.37 5.69 -0.26
N TRP A 65 4.13 5.45 -0.71
CA TRP A 65 3.32 4.31 -0.26
C TRP A 65 3.83 2.97 -0.78
N TRP A 66 4.43 2.93 -1.97
CA TRP A 66 5.08 1.73 -2.49
C TRP A 66 6.10 1.17 -1.50
N GLN A 67 7.02 2.03 -1.03
CA GLN A 67 8.06 1.62 -0.08
C GLN A 67 7.47 1.15 1.26
N ARG A 68 6.42 1.83 1.75
CA ARG A 68 5.71 1.43 2.97
C ARG A 68 5.03 0.08 2.83
N PHE A 69 4.40 -0.19 1.68
CA PHE A 69 3.73 -1.47 1.40
C PHE A 69 4.76 -2.60 1.31
N THR A 70 5.87 -2.40 0.60
CA THR A 70 6.97 -3.38 0.54
C THR A 70 7.47 -3.73 1.94
N ALA A 71 7.72 -2.72 2.79
CA ALA A 71 8.15 -2.95 4.16
C ALA A 71 7.09 -3.68 5.00
N ALA A 72 5.82 -3.28 4.91
CA ALA A 72 4.74 -3.92 5.67
C ALA A 72 4.57 -5.41 5.32
N ILE A 73 4.83 -5.78 4.07
CA ILE A 73 4.75 -7.16 3.57
C ILE A 73 6.00 -7.96 3.93
N ALA A 74 7.19 -7.46 3.61
CA ALA A 74 8.41 -8.27 3.63
C ALA A 74 9.34 -8.03 4.83
N ASP A 75 9.23 -6.89 5.52
CA ASP A 75 10.08 -6.59 6.67
C ASP A 75 9.43 -7.08 7.98
N PRO A 76 10.02 -8.07 8.68
CA PRO A 76 9.50 -8.52 9.98
C PRO A 76 9.57 -7.41 11.05
N ALA A 77 10.49 -6.45 10.93
CA ALA A 77 10.67 -5.34 11.87
C ALA A 77 9.77 -4.13 11.59
N ALA A 78 8.99 -4.13 10.49
CA ALA A 78 8.13 -3.01 10.14
C ALA A 78 7.07 -2.72 11.23
N ASP A 79 6.89 -1.43 11.54
CA ASP A 79 5.84 -0.97 12.45
C ASP A 79 4.47 -0.99 11.76
N ARG A 80 3.79 -2.14 11.89
CA ARG A 80 2.47 -2.37 11.31
C ARG A 80 1.39 -1.48 11.93
N ARG A 81 1.56 -1.03 13.18
CA ARG A 81 0.59 -0.13 13.82
C ARG A 81 0.66 1.26 13.22
N ALA A 82 1.87 1.79 13.05
CA ALA A 82 2.09 3.06 12.37
C ALA A 82 1.60 3.01 10.92
N PHE A 83 1.94 1.94 10.19
CA PHE A 83 1.46 1.71 8.82
C PHE A 83 -0.07 1.80 8.71
N VAL A 84 -0.81 1.06 9.55
CA VAL A 84 -2.28 1.06 9.52
C VAL A 84 -2.82 2.45 9.83
N ALA A 85 -2.29 3.12 10.86
CA ALA A 85 -2.76 4.45 11.25
C ALA A 85 -2.58 5.47 10.11
N GLU A 86 -1.39 5.48 9.49
CA GLU A 86 -1.09 6.38 8.37
C GLU A 86 -1.94 6.06 7.13
N LEU A 87 -2.20 4.77 6.86
CA LEU A 87 -2.98 4.36 5.70
C LEU A 87 -4.44 4.78 5.88
N MET A 88 -5.01 4.54 7.06
CA MET A 88 -6.38 4.95 7.38
C MET A 88 -6.56 6.46 7.36
N ALA A 89 -5.50 7.25 7.59
CA ALA A 89 -5.54 8.70 7.52
C ALA A 89 -5.65 9.24 6.08
N LEU A 90 -5.48 8.38 5.05
CA LEU A 90 -5.76 8.75 3.65
C LEU A 90 -7.25 8.76 3.32
N ALA A 91 -8.07 8.06 4.10
CA ALA A 91 -9.51 8.01 3.86
C ALA A 91 -10.13 9.39 4.14
N GLY A 92 -11.04 9.81 3.28
CA GLY A 92 -11.94 10.92 3.60
C GLY A 92 -12.83 10.64 4.79
N GLU A 93 -13.31 11.72 5.41
CA GLU A 93 -14.50 11.67 6.28
C GLU A 93 -15.77 11.29 5.49
#